data_AF-C4F8D2-F1
#
_entry.id   AF-C4F8D2-F1
#
_cell.length_a   1.000
_cell.length_b   1.000
_cell.length_c   1.000
_cell.angle_alpha   90.00
_cell.angle_beta   90.00
_cell.angle_gamma   90.00
#
_symmetry.space_group_name_H-M   'P 1'
#
loop_
_entity.id
_entity.type
_entity.pdbx_description
1 polymer ?
#
loop_
_entity_poly.entity_id
_entity_poly.type
_entity_poly.pdbx_seq_one_letter_code
_entity_poly.pdbx_strand_id
1 'polypeptide(L)'
;MIVVGLLRKLAIDATNTAVEVLAEKIPSASTQLEKLKAREHEFSGKVKHKVYTYDGTPLSGLRKGKTFYSTVIIDPAKVGRLLYGEKLEDDDDSIALAYKGKPYGTFSTFNDIFREMALKGYTLRIKTKIVGMHDVGIPQVVAYMPDRDEVELWRDARSDIFGADGAEA
;
A
#
# COMPACT_ATOMS: atom_id res chain seq x y z
N MET A 1 -61.46 -1.46 0.71
CA MET A 1 -60.38 -0.43 0.62
C MET A 1 -59.34 -0.54 1.75
N ILE A 2 -59.11 -1.73 2.33
CA ILE A 2 -58.21 -1.92 3.50
C ILE A 2 -56.89 -2.61 3.10
N VAL A 3 -56.92 -3.47 2.08
CA VAL A 3 -55.77 -4.28 1.63
C VAL A 3 -54.64 -3.44 1.02
N VAL A 4 -54.96 -2.35 0.31
CA VAL A 4 -53.96 -1.47 -0.32
C VAL A 4 -53.16 -0.67 0.72
N GLY A 5 -53.77 -0.30 1.85
CA GLY A 5 -53.09 0.39 2.95
C GLY A 5 -52.07 -0.50 3.67
N LEU A 6 -52.42 -1.78 3.86
CA LEU A 6 -51.55 -2.76 4.51
C LEU A 6 -50.32 -3.08 3.65
N LEU A 7 -50.51 -3.25 2.34
CA LEU A 7 -49.44 -3.51 1.38
C LEU A 7 -48.44 -2.33 1.29
N ARG A 8 -48.93 -1.09 1.33
CA ARG A 8 -48.06 0.10 1.34
C ARG A 8 -47.24 0.21 2.61
N LYS A 9 -47.82 -0.13 3.76
CA LYS A 9 -47.12 -0.09 5.06
C LYS A 9 -46.00 -1.14 5.12
N LEU A 10 -46.28 -2.37 4.68
CA LEU A 10 -45.28 -3.44 4.54
C LEU A 10 -44.12 -3.07 3.61
N ALA A 11 -44.40 -2.40 2.49
CA ALA A 11 -43.37 -1.95 1.56
C ALA A 11 -42.48 -0.85 2.16
N ILE A 12 -43.05 0.08 2.93
CA ILE A 12 -42.30 1.14 3.62
C ILE A 12 -41.44 0.53 4.74
N ASP A 13 -41.99 -0.37 5.54
CA ASP A 13 -41.26 -1.01 6.63
C ASP A 13 -40.09 -1.85 6.10
N ALA A 14 -40.29 -2.64 5.04
CA ALA A 14 -39.21 -3.40 4.40
C ALA A 14 -38.11 -2.49 3.81
N THR A 15 -38.48 -1.32 3.29
CA THR A 15 -37.53 -0.33 2.76
C THR A 15 -36.73 0.31 3.89
N ASN A 16 -37.37 0.67 5.00
CA ASN A 16 -36.70 1.25 6.16
C ASN A 16 -35.73 0.24 6.82
N THR A 17 -36.12 -1.02 6.95
CA THR A 17 -35.21 -2.07 7.44
C THR A 17 -34.02 -2.27 6.51
N ALA A 18 -34.21 -2.25 5.19
CA ALA A 18 -33.09 -2.34 4.25
C ALA A 18 -32.14 -1.13 4.33
N VAL A 19 -32.69 0.08 4.54
CA VAL A 19 -31.91 1.31 4.75
C VAL A 19 -31.13 1.26 6.05
N GLU A 20 -31.71 0.75 7.15
CA GLU A 20 -31.02 0.56 8.43
C GLU A 20 -29.87 -0.45 8.33
N VAL A 21 -30.09 -1.60 7.68
CA VAL A 21 -29.05 -2.62 7.46
C VAL A 21 -27.91 -2.09 6.56
N LEU A 22 -28.23 -1.26 5.57
CA LEU A 22 -27.22 -0.58 4.74
C LEU A 22 -26.48 0.50 5.54
N ALA A 23 -27.20 1.27 6.37
CA ALA A 23 -26.66 2.30 7.24
C ALA A 23 -25.78 1.74 8.36
N GLU A 24 -25.93 0.46 8.74
CA GLU A 24 -25.07 -0.22 9.70
C GLU A 24 -23.76 -0.74 9.08
N LYS A 25 -23.78 -1.06 7.76
CA LYS A 25 -22.60 -1.50 7.01
C LYS A 25 -21.66 -0.35 6.61
N ILE A 26 -22.19 0.86 6.43
CA ILE A 26 -21.41 2.06 6.08
C ILE A 26 -20.41 2.49 7.19
N PRO A 27 -20.79 2.53 8.49
CA PRO A 27 -19.90 2.76 9.62
C PRO A 27 -18.80 1.71 9.75
N SER A 28 -19.08 0.45 9.39
CA SER A 28 -18.10 -0.63 9.41
C SER A 28 -17.02 -0.42 8.34
N ALA A 29 -17.42 -0.05 7.12
CA ALA A 29 -16.49 0.27 6.04
C ALA A 29 -15.65 1.53 6.31
N SER A 30 -16.25 2.59 6.91
CA SER A 30 -15.49 3.79 7.29
C SER A 30 -14.50 3.51 8.43
N THR A 31 -14.91 2.74 9.44
CA THR A 31 -14.03 2.32 10.54
C THR A 31 -12.90 1.40 10.05
N GLN A 32 -13.18 0.49 9.13
CA GLN A 32 -12.16 -0.34 8.48
C GLN A 32 -11.21 0.49 7.63
N LEU A 33 -11.71 1.48 6.88
CA LEU A 33 -10.89 2.39 6.10
C LEU A 33 -9.98 3.25 7.01
N GLU A 34 -10.49 3.75 8.13
CA GLU A 34 -9.67 4.49 9.10
C GLU A 34 -8.63 3.58 9.78
N LYS A 35 -8.98 2.33 10.10
CA LYS A 35 -8.00 1.32 10.56
C LYS A 35 -6.93 1.01 9.51
N LEU A 36 -7.29 0.94 8.22
CA LEU A 36 -6.35 0.73 7.13
C LEU A 36 -5.45 1.95 6.90
N LYS A 37 -6.00 3.17 6.98
CA LYS A 37 -5.22 4.42 6.92
C LYS A 37 -4.27 4.56 8.10
N ALA A 38 -4.67 4.14 9.30
CA ALA A 38 -3.79 4.10 10.47
C ALA A 38 -2.57 3.17 10.27
N ARG A 39 -2.67 2.20 9.36
CA ARG A 39 -1.60 1.28 8.98
C ARG A 39 -0.83 1.73 7.73
N GLU A 40 -1.13 2.92 7.20
CA GLU A 40 -0.32 3.53 6.16
C GLU A 40 0.84 4.29 6.77
N HIS A 41 2.02 4.18 6.17
CA HIS A 41 3.14 5.04 6.49
C HIS A 41 3.86 5.53 5.25
N GLU A 42 4.05 6.85 5.22
CA GLU A 42 4.77 7.55 4.17
C GLU A 42 6.19 7.87 4.65
N PHE A 43 7.18 7.22 4.04
CA PHE A 43 8.58 7.54 4.21
C PHE A 43 8.97 8.72 3.33
N SER A 44 9.62 9.70 3.94
CA SER A 44 10.31 10.78 3.26
C SER A 44 11.48 11.28 4.10
N GLY A 45 12.61 11.54 3.47
CA GLY A 45 13.77 12.12 4.15
C GLY A 45 14.76 12.74 3.17
N LYS A 46 15.97 13.04 3.64
CA LYS A 46 17.00 13.73 2.86
C LYS A 46 17.90 12.75 2.09
N VAL A 47 17.96 11.49 2.51
CA VAL A 47 18.83 10.48 1.91
C VAL A 47 18.24 10.01 0.59
N LYS A 48 19.08 9.96 -0.44
CA LYS A 48 18.67 9.57 -1.79
C LYS A 48 19.13 8.14 -2.04
N HIS A 49 18.17 7.29 -2.41
CA HIS A 49 18.44 5.92 -2.81
C HIS A 49 18.01 5.73 -4.27
N LYS A 50 18.82 4.99 -5.02
CA LYS A 50 18.53 4.67 -6.42
C LYS A 50 17.36 3.69 -6.47
N VAL A 51 16.40 3.96 -7.35
CA VAL A 51 15.37 2.99 -7.72
C VAL A 51 15.76 2.42 -9.08
N TYR A 52 15.79 1.09 -9.18
CA TYR A 52 15.99 0.44 -10.47
C TYR A 52 14.63 0.35 -11.18
N THR A 53 14.44 1.15 -12.23
CA THR A 53 13.18 1.17 -13.00
C THR A 53 13.32 0.23 -14.18
N TYR A 54 12.42 -0.74 -14.30
CA TYR A 54 12.40 -1.71 -15.41
C TYR A 54 11.19 -1.51 -16.35
N ASP A 55 10.10 -0.91 -15.87
CA ASP A 55 8.94 -0.55 -16.69
C ASP A 55 8.58 0.92 -16.46
N GLY A 56 8.73 1.75 -17.48
CA GLY A 56 8.37 3.16 -17.41
C GLY A 56 6.90 3.46 -17.74
N THR A 57 6.13 2.50 -18.23
CA THR A 57 4.73 2.66 -18.63
C THR A 57 3.85 3.21 -17.49
N PRO A 58 3.96 2.72 -16.23
CA PRO A 58 3.19 3.26 -15.12
C PRO A 58 3.48 4.73 -14.84
N LEU A 59 4.69 5.19 -15.14
CA LEU A 59 5.17 6.54 -14.90
C LEU A 59 5.01 7.45 -16.12
N SER A 60 4.38 6.95 -17.19
CA SER A 60 4.12 7.72 -18.40
C SER A 60 3.35 9.02 -18.08
N GLY A 61 3.80 10.12 -18.71
CA GLY A 61 3.28 11.47 -18.48
C GLY A 61 3.87 12.21 -17.27
N LEU A 62 4.62 11.54 -16.39
CA LEU A 62 5.37 12.22 -15.35
C LEU A 62 6.66 12.81 -15.92
N ARG A 63 6.94 14.08 -15.61
CA ARG A 63 8.12 14.80 -16.11
C ARG A 63 9.25 14.82 -15.08
N LYS A 64 10.49 15.04 -15.54
CA LYS A 64 11.64 15.31 -14.67
C LYS A 64 11.30 16.42 -13.67
N GLY A 65 11.69 16.20 -12.42
CA GLY A 65 11.37 17.09 -11.30
C GLY A 65 10.10 16.70 -10.55
N LYS A 66 9.20 15.90 -11.14
CA LYS A 66 7.97 15.48 -10.48
C LYS A 66 8.24 14.53 -9.33
N THR A 67 7.68 14.88 -8.18
CA THR A 67 7.64 14.04 -6.98
C THR A 67 6.29 13.31 -6.91
N PHE A 68 6.33 12.05 -6.45
CA PHE A 68 5.17 11.21 -6.21
C PHE A 68 5.45 10.24 -5.06
N TYR A 69 4.45 9.47 -4.65
CA TYR A 69 4.62 8.39 -3.68
C TYR A 69 4.46 7.05 -4.38
N SER A 70 5.40 6.15 -4.09
CA SER A 70 5.41 4.78 -4.58
C SER A 70 5.01 3.85 -3.46
N THR A 71 4.09 2.93 -3.73
CA THR A 71 3.70 1.91 -2.76
C THR A 71 4.72 0.78 -2.81
N VAL A 72 5.16 0.34 -1.64
CA VAL A 72 6.00 -0.85 -1.49
C VAL A 72 5.13 -2.08 -1.65
N ILE A 73 5.52 -2.96 -2.57
CA ILE A 73 4.88 -4.26 -2.76
C ILE A 73 5.86 -5.32 -2.29
N ILE A 74 5.46 -6.00 -1.22
CA ILE A 74 6.16 -7.15 -0.67
C ILE A 74 5.28 -8.34 -0.93
N ASP A 75 5.63 -9.11 -1.94
CA ASP A 75 4.92 -10.34 -2.23
C ASP A 75 5.92 -11.50 -2.25
N PRO A 76 6.02 -12.26 -1.15
CA PRO A 76 6.89 -13.44 -1.06
C PRO A 76 6.58 -14.47 -2.17
N ALA A 77 5.36 -14.49 -2.72
CA ALA A 77 4.92 -15.42 -3.76
C ALA A 77 4.83 -14.79 -5.16
N LYS A 78 4.72 -13.45 -5.29
CA LYS A 78 4.50 -12.79 -6.59
C LYS A 78 5.68 -12.00 -7.16
N VAL A 79 6.79 -11.75 -6.46
CA VAL A 79 7.93 -11.07 -7.11
C VAL A 79 8.52 -11.92 -8.25
N GLY A 80 8.68 -13.24 -8.06
CA GLY A 80 9.08 -14.15 -9.15
C GLY A 80 8.02 -14.31 -10.25
N ARG A 81 6.74 -14.36 -9.87
CA ARG A 81 5.64 -14.70 -10.80
C ARG A 81 5.15 -13.51 -11.64
N LEU A 82 5.26 -12.27 -11.15
CA LEU A 82 4.91 -11.05 -11.90
C LEU A 82 5.97 -10.66 -12.95
N LEU A 83 7.23 -11.08 -12.78
CA LEU A 83 8.31 -10.69 -13.68
C LEU A 83 8.61 -11.73 -14.77
N TYR A 84 8.50 -13.04 -14.51
CA TYR A 84 9.03 -14.04 -15.46
C TYR A 84 8.22 -15.33 -15.66
N GLY A 85 7.06 -15.51 -15.02
CA GLY A 85 6.26 -16.74 -15.16
C GLY A 85 6.89 -18.00 -14.52
N GLU A 86 8.19 -18.00 -14.22
CA GLU A 86 8.90 -19.02 -13.45
C GLU A 86 9.60 -18.43 -12.23
N LYS A 87 9.77 -19.30 -11.23
CA LYS A 87 10.35 -19.02 -9.92
C LYS A 87 11.81 -18.58 -10.11
N LEU A 88 12.09 -17.30 -9.88
CA LEU A 88 13.46 -16.82 -9.69
C LEU A 88 14.04 -17.55 -8.48
N GLU A 89 15.21 -18.14 -8.67
CA GLU A 89 16.06 -18.63 -7.58
C GLU A 89 16.36 -17.48 -6.62
N ASP A 90 16.44 -17.83 -5.33
CA ASP A 90 16.28 -17.02 -4.12
C ASP A 90 17.30 -15.86 -3.87
N ASP A 91 17.81 -15.17 -4.90
CA ASP A 91 18.95 -14.22 -4.73
C ASP A 91 18.62 -12.72 -4.77
N ASP A 92 17.41 -12.29 -5.17
CA ASP A 92 17.08 -10.87 -5.23
C ASP A 92 16.20 -10.41 -4.05
N ASP A 93 16.88 -10.02 -2.97
CA ASP A 93 16.35 -9.34 -1.77
C ASP A 93 15.81 -7.91 -2.06
N SER A 94 15.16 -7.71 -3.20
CA SER A 94 14.57 -6.44 -3.59
C SER A 94 13.06 -6.43 -3.42
N ILE A 95 12.49 -5.30 -3.01
CA ILE A 95 11.04 -5.08 -3.00
C ILE A 95 10.63 -4.40 -4.30
N ALA A 96 9.41 -4.65 -4.74
CA ALA A 96 8.85 -3.93 -5.88
C ALA A 96 8.25 -2.60 -5.44
N LEU A 97 8.39 -1.57 -6.28
CA LEU A 97 7.71 -0.28 -6.14
C LEU A 97 6.62 -0.16 -7.19
N ALA A 98 5.47 0.34 -6.76
CA ALA A 98 4.32 0.58 -7.63
C ALA A 98 3.84 2.02 -7.59
N TYR A 99 3.32 2.47 -8.72
CA TYR A 99 2.62 3.74 -8.86
C TYR A 99 1.21 3.49 -9.37
N LYS A 100 0.21 4.02 -8.67
CA LYS A 100 -1.23 3.77 -8.95
C LYS A 100 -1.55 2.27 -9.08
N GLY A 101 -0.96 1.45 -8.20
CA GLY A 101 -1.16 0.01 -8.15
C GLY A 101 -0.43 -0.80 -9.23
N LYS A 102 0.36 -0.16 -10.11
CA LYS A 102 1.15 -0.85 -11.14
C LYS A 102 2.64 -0.87 -10.78
N PRO A 103 3.28 -2.05 -10.67
CA PRO A 103 4.72 -2.17 -10.44
C PRO A 103 5.52 -1.50 -11.56
N TYR A 104 6.63 -0.85 -11.23
CA TYR A 104 7.48 -0.15 -12.21
C TYR A 104 8.99 -0.35 -12.00
N GLY A 105 9.41 -0.72 -10.78
CA GLY A 105 10.82 -0.80 -10.42
C GLY A 105 11.06 -1.57 -9.13
N THR A 106 12.34 -1.76 -8.79
CA THR A 106 12.78 -2.41 -7.56
C THR A 106 13.59 -1.48 -6.67
N PHE A 107 13.58 -1.80 -5.38
CA PHE A 107 14.27 -1.08 -4.32
C PHE A 107 14.83 -2.09 -3.30
N SER A 108 16.10 -1.99 -2.96
CA SER A 108 16.75 -2.97 -2.07
C SER A 108 17.06 -2.44 -0.68
N THR A 109 16.95 -1.13 -0.44
CA THR A 109 17.27 -0.56 0.88
C THR A 109 16.15 -0.86 1.88
N PHE A 110 16.51 -1.21 3.13
CA PHE A 110 15.56 -1.50 4.22
C PHE A 110 14.63 -2.69 3.96
N ASN A 111 15.06 -3.64 3.13
CA ASN A 111 14.24 -4.79 2.74
C ASN A 111 13.80 -5.62 3.95
N ASP A 112 14.68 -5.83 4.94
CA ASP A 112 14.41 -6.47 6.22
C ASP A 112 13.26 -5.79 6.98
N ILE A 113 13.39 -4.48 7.23
CA ILE A 113 12.41 -3.69 7.98
C ILE A 113 11.08 -3.63 7.23
N PHE A 114 11.12 -3.40 5.92
CA PHE A 114 9.91 -3.28 5.13
C PHE A 114 9.16 -4.61 5.06
N ARG A 115 9.85 -5.75 4.90
CA ARG A 115 9.25 -7.09 4.93
C ARG A 115 8.55 -7.35 6.23
N GLU A 116 9.23 -7.10 7.34
CA GLU A 116 8.65 -7.24 8.68
C GLU A 116 7.37 -6.42 8.81
N MET A 117 7.40 -5.16 8.41
CA MET A 117 6.25 -4.26 8.58
C MET A 117 5.10 -4.58 7.62
N ALA A 118 5.38 -4.99 6.39
CA ALA A 118 4.34 -5.47 5.48
C ALA A 118 3.68 -6.76 6.01
N LEU A 119 4.44 -7.68 6.60
CA LEU A 119 3.90 -8.88 7.25
C LEU A 119 3.01 -8.54 8.45
N LYS A 120 3.32 -7.46 9.18
CA LYS A 120 2.45 -6.89 10.23
C LYS A 120 1.22 -6.14 9.68
N GLY A 121 1.06 -6.10 8.35
CA GLY A 121 -0.11 -5.52 7.68
C GLY A 121 -0.03 -4.00 7.47
N TYR A 122 1.16 -3.42 7.50
CA TYR A 122 1.36 -2.01 7.15
C TYR A 122 1.42 -1.81 5.63
N THR A 123 0.83 -0.71 5.17
CA THR A 123 1.00 -0.21 3.80
C THR A 123 2.12 0.84 3.82
N LEU A 124 3.23 0.53 3.18
CA LEU A 124 4.39 1.42 3.15
C LEU A 124 4.42 2.19 1.83
N ARG A 125 4.69 3.49 1.91
CA ARG A 125 4.81 4.38 0.75
C ARG A 125 6.08 5.18 0.85
N ILE A 126 6.78 5.35 -0.26
CA ILE A 126 8.07 6.04 -0.31
C ILE A 126 7.95 7.25 -1.23
N LYS A 127 8.41 8.40 -0.77
CA LYS A 127 8.51 9.61 -1.59
C LYS A 127 9.58 9.41 -2.66
N THR A 128 9.19 9.51 -3.91
CA THR A 128 10.07 9.32 -5.07
C THR A 128 10.04 10.54 -6.00
N LYS A 129 11.08 10.68 -6.82
CA LYS A 129 11.20 11.76 -7.79
C LYS A 129 11.79 11.27 -9.10
N ILE A 130 11.25 11.76 -10.22
CA ILE A 130 11.89 11.60 -11.53
C ILE A 130 13.06 12.58 -11.63
N VAL A 131 14.27 12.06 -11.78
CA VAL A 131 15.50 12.86 -11.88
C VAL A 131 16.03 12.94 -13.31
N GLY A 132 15.57 12.06 -14.19
CA GLY A 132 16.00 12.00 -15.58
C GLY A 132 15.35 10.85 -16.33
N MET A 133 15.99 10.44 -17.42
CA MET A 133 15.69 9.21 -18.16
C MET A 133 16.94 8.33 -18.09
N HIS A 134 16.76 7.05 -17.76
CA HIS A 134 17.82 6.06 -17.80
C HIS A 134 18.00 5.54 -19.23
N ASP A 135 16.87 5.28 -19.91
CA ASP A 135 16.80 4.84 -21.30
C ASP A 135 15.50 5.38 -21.94
N VAL A 136 15.31 5.17 -23.24
CA VAL A 136 14.11 5.53 -23.99
C VAL A 136 12.90 4.85 -23.35
N GLY A 137 12.01 5.67 -22.78
CA GLY A 137 10.81 5.19 -22.09
C GLY A 137 11.03 4.72 -20.66
N ILE A 138 12.28 4.65 -20.16
CA ILE A 138 12.61 4.21 -18.79
C ILE A 138 13.08 5.42 -17.96
N PRO A 139 12.22 5.98 -17.08
CA PRO A 139 12.60 7.13 -16.26
C PRO A 139 13.61 6.75 -15.19
N GLN A 140 14.54 7.67 -14.92
CA GLN A 140 15.43 7.56 -13.78
C GLN A 140 14.72 8.09 -12.53
N VAL A 141 14.56 7.22 -11.53
CA VAL A 141 13.81 7.51 -10.29
C VAL A 141 14.75 7.42 -9.08
N VAL A 142 14.54 8.35 -8.14
CA VAL A 142 15.23 8.36 -6.83
C VAL A 142 14.18 8.33 -5.73
N ALA A 143 14.39 7.47 -4.73
CA ALA A 143 13.64 7.43 -3.49
C ALA A 143 14.30 8.33 -2.44
N TYR A 144 13.47 9.04 -1.68
CA TYR A 144 13.88 9.92 -0.60
C TYR A 144 13.51 9.27 0.73
N MET A 145 14.52 8.82 1.45
CA MET A 145 14.36 8.09 2.71
C MET A 145 14.93 8.88 3.90
N PRO A 146 14.39 8.65 5.10
CA PRO A 146 15.08 8.89 6.36
C PRO A 146 16.40 8.12 6.44
N ASP A 147 17.25 8.48 7.41
CA ASP A 147 18.41 7.65 7.76
C ASP A 147 17.96 6.32 8.39
N ARG A 148 18.84 5.30 8.39
CA ARG A 148 18.50 3.96 8.90
C ARG A 148 17.98 4.01 10.34
N ASP A 149 18.66 4.75 11.21
CA ASP A 149 18.30 4.88 12.62
C ASP A 149 16.89 5.47 12.80
N GLU A 150 16.49 6.41 11.93
CA GLU A 150 15.14 7.00 11.95
C GLU A 150 14.08 5.98 11.50
N VAL A 151 14.40 5.15 10.51
CA VAL A 151 13.51 4.07 10.05
C VAL A 151 13.36 2.99 11.13
N GLU A 152 14.45 2.63 11.81
CA GLU A 152 14.43 1.65 12.91
C GLU A 152 13.68 2.18 14.13
N LEU A 153 13.92 3.45 14.52
CA LEU A 153 13.17 4.08 15.61
C LEU A 153 11.67 4.12 15.32
N TRP A 154 11.29 4.40 14.07
CA TRP A 154 9.90 4.36 13.65
C TRP A 154 9.31 2.94 13.72
N ARG A 155 10.06 1.92 13.28
CA ARG A 155 9.66 0.51 13.38
C ARG A 155 9.42 0.14 14.84
N ASP A 156 10.36 0.46 15.73
CA ASP A 156 10.33 0.08 17.14
C ASP A 156 9.20 0.79 17.89
N ALA A 157 8.97 2.08 17.61
CA ALA A 157 7.82 2.82 18.17
C ALA A 157 6.46 2.22 17.76
N ARG A 158 6.43 1.37 16.73
CA ARG A 158 5.21 0.73 16.21
C ARG A 158 5.18 -0.79 16.42
N SER A 159 6.27 -1.41 16.86
CA SER A 159 6.29 -2.83 17.23
C SER A 159 5.47 -3.08 18.49
N ASP A 160 5.47 -2.13 19.43
CA ASP A 160 4.81 -2.26 20.73
C ASP A 160 3.29 -2.05 20.66
N ILE A 161 2.79 -1.42 19.59
CA ILE A 161 1.37 -1.12 19.42
C ILE A 161 0.56 -2.42 19.15
N PHE A 162 1.21 -3.52 18.78
CA PHE A 162 0.52 -4.76 18.37
C PHE A 162 1.13 -6.05 18.93
N GLY A 163 2.02 -5.96 19.93
CA GLY A 163 2.51 -7.10 20.70
C GLY A 163 1.69 -7.37 21.97
N ALA A 164 0.38 -7.62 21.87
CA ALA A 164 -0.42 -8.05 23.04
C ALA A 164 -1.78 -8.73 22.76
N ASP A 165 -2.22 -8.97 21.52
CA ASP A 165 -3.53 -9.62 21.26
C ASP A 165 -3.38 -11.11 20.90
N GLY A 166 -2.58 -11.86 21.65
CA GLY A 166 -2.34 -13.28 21.38
C GLY A 166 -1.60 -14.09 22.45
N ALA A 167 -1.60 -13.63 23.70
CA ALA A 167 -1.10 -14.41 24.84
C ALA A 167 -2.18 -14.53 25.92
N GLU A 168 -3.28 -15.22 25.60
CA GLU A 168 -4.01 -15.97 26.63
C GLU A 168 -3.50 -17.41 26.57
N ALA A 169 -2.78 -17.79 27.63
CA ALA A 169 -2.51 -19.16 28.01
C ALA A 169 -3.63 -19.67 28.92
#